data_AF-A0A534ZSN3-F1
#
_entry.id   AF-A0A534ZSN3-F1
#
_cell.length_a   1.000
_cell.length_b   1.000
_cell.length_c   1.000
_cell.angle_alpha   90.00
_cell.angle_beta   90.00
_cell.angle_gamma   90.00
#
_symmetry.space_group_name_H-M   'P 1'
#
loop_
_entity.id
_entity.type
_entity.pdbx_description
1 polymer ?
#
loop_
_entity_poly.entity_id
_entity_poly.type
_entity_poly.pdbx_seq_one_letter_code
_entity_poly.pdbx_strand_id
1 'polypeptide(L)'
;MRKFLVLAAGVMGLVWTSAARADSFTGEIVDLACYMPHGNPEQYRGPGHKKCAETCAKKGLPLGLLTDDKQVYLILEDHENSKPYATVKDKAAEHVTLEGNKVALGGLQAIVVEAVK
;
A
#
# COMPACT_ATOMS: atom_id res chain seq x y z
N MET A 1 39.68 -38.07 -30.00
CA MET A 1 39.42 -37.35 -31.26
C MET A 1 38.05 -37.72 -31.78
N ARG A 2 37.27 -36.72 -32.25
CA ARG A 2 35.93 -36.77 -32.86
C ARG A 2 34.76 -36.90 -31.88
N LYS A 3 33.69 -36.12 -31.97
CA LYS A 3 33.34 -34.84 -32.62
C LYS A 3 31.98 -34.51 -31.99
N PHE A 4 31.77 -33.24 -31.68
CA PHE A 4 30.52 -32.69 -31.17
C PHE A 4 29.32 -33.02 -32.09
N LEU A 5 28.15 -33.26 -31.49
CA LEU A 5 26.85 -32.96 -32.11
C LEU A 5 25.85 -32.64 -30.98
N VAL A 6 25.79 -31.35 -30.66
CA VAL A 6 24.77 -30.75 -29.81
C VAL A 6 23.56 -30.48 -30.70
N LEU A 7 22.44 -31.17 -30.44
CA LEU A 7 21.13 -30.80 -31.00
C LEU A 7 20.50 -29.78 -30.07
N ALA A 8 20.53 -28.51 -30.46
CA ALA A 8 19.78 -27.44 -29.82
C ALA A 8 18.33 -27.50 -30.29
N ALA A 9 17.43 -28.06 -29.47
CA ALA A 9 15.99 -27.88 -29.64
C ALA A 9 15.61 -26.52 -29.06
N GLY A 10 15.27 -25.57 -29.93
CA GLY A 10 14.84 -24.22 -29.54
C GLY A 10 13.54 -24.27 -28.74
N VAL A 11 13.61 -23.90 -27.46
CA VAL A 11 12.43 -23.57 -26.67
C VAL A 11 12.11 -22.11 -26.96
N MET A 12 11.27 -21.86 -27.96
CA MET A 12 10.64 -20.56 -28.20
C MET A 12 9.61 -20.35 -27.08
N GLY A 13 10.08 -19.96 -25.89
CA GLY A 13 9.21 -19.65 -24.76
C GLY A 13 8.37 -18.42 -25.10
N LEU A 14 7.05 -18.60 -25.18
CA LEU A 14 6.12 -17.47 -25.07
C LEU A 14 6.39 -16.79 -23.73
N VAL A 15 7.01 -15.60 -23.78
CA VAL A 15 7.08 -14.71 -22.63
C VAL A 15 5.67 -14.17 -22.43
N TRP A 16 4.85 -14.90 -21.67
CA TRP A 16 3.66 -14.33 -21.06
C TRP A 16 4.13 -13.35 -20.00
N THR A 17 4.18 -12.08 -20.37
CA THR A 17 4.25 -10.97 -19.41
C THR A 17 2.97 -11.01 -18.61
N SER A 18 2.99 -11.73 -17.49
CA SER A 18 1.97 -11.60 -16.47
C SER A 18 2.08 -10.16 -15.97
N ALA A 19 1.09 -9.32 -16.22
CA ALA A 19 0.98 -8.07 -15.48
C ALA A 19 1.01 -8.47 -14.00
N ALA A 20 2.06 -8.05 -13.28
CA ALA A 20 2.15 -8.30 -11.85
C ALA A 20 0.87 -7.71 -11.24
N ARG A 21 0.04 -8.55 -10.62
CA ARG A 21 -1.14 -8.06 -9.92
C ARG A 21 -0.65 -7.25 -8.73
N ALA A 22 -1.17 -6.03 -8.59
CA ALA A 22 -0.99 -5.24 -7.39
C ALA A 22 -1.43 -6.04 -6.17
N ASP A 23 -0.68 -5.92 -5.07
CA ASP A 23 -1.08 -6.53 -3.80
C ASP A 23 -2.30 -5.81 -3.25
N SER A 24 -3.16 -6.54 -2.54
CA SER A 24 -4.40 -6.01 -1.94
C SER A 24 -4.27 -6.01 -0.42
N PHE A 25 -4.52 -4.86 0.21
CA PHE A 25 -4.42 -4.65 1.65
C PHE A 25 -5.73 -4.09 2.18
N THR A 26 -6.33 -4.76 3.16
CA THR A 26 -7.60 -4.34 3.77
C THR A 26 -7.35 -3.87 5.19
N GLY A 27 -7.93 -2.72 5.55
CA GLY A 27 -7.71 -2.10 6.84
C GLY A 27 -8.31 -0.71 6.96
N GLU A 28 -8.03 -0.05 8.07
CA GLU A 28 -8.43 1.33 8.32
C GLU A 28 -7.32 2.31 7.92
N ILE A 29 -7.68 3.39 7.23
CA ILE A 29 -6.78 4.53 7.03
C ILE A 29 -6.66 5.32 8.33
N VAL A 30 -5.47 5.38 8.91
CA VAL A 30 -5.19 6.08 10.17
C VAL A 30 -4.27 7.28 9.96
N ASP A 31 -4.46 8.34 10.75
CA ASP A 31 -3.48 9.40 10.92
C ASP A 31 -2.34 8.91 11.81
N LEU A 32 -1.14 8.75 11.27
CA LEU A 32 0.00 8.21 12.00
C LEU A 32 0.51 9.16 13.09
N ALA A 33 0.30 10.47 12.95
CA ALA A 33 0.70 11.45 13.96
C ALA A 33 -0.17 11.35 15.23
N CYS A 34 -1.42 10.88 15.12
CA CYS A 34 -2.27 10.57 16.27
C CYS A 34 -2.15 9.10 16.70
N TYR A 35 -2.16 8.17 15.75
CA TYR A 35 -2.22 6.74 16.04
C TYR A 35 -0.98 6.23 16.79
N MET A 36 0.23 6.64 16.37
CA MET A 36 1.47 6.08 16.91
C MET A 36 1.84 6.60 18.32
N PRO A 37 1.80 7.92 18.63
CA PRO A 37 2.28 8.42 19.92
C PRO A 37 1.38 8.08 21.10
N HIS A 38 0.09 7.84 20.85
CA HIS A 38 -0.87 7.74 21.93
C HIS A 38 -1.01 6.35 22.55
N GLY A 39 -0.36 5.31 22.00
CA GLY A 39 -0.20 3.98 22.62
C GLY A 39 -1.48 3.17 22.85
N ASN A 40 -2.66 3.80 22.82
CA ASN A 40 -3.96 3.18 22.87
C ASN A 40 -4.62 3.27 21.48
N PRO A 41 -4.49 2.22 20.64
CA PRO A 41 -4.89 2.28 19.23
C PRO A 41 -6.39 2.49 19.05
N GLU A 42 -7.23 2.14 20.02
CA GLU A 42 -8.70 2.20 19.89
C GLU A 42 -9.27 3.62 20.09
N GLN A 43 -8.55 4.52 20.77
CA GLN A 43 -9.05 5.87 21.09
C GLN A 43 -8.85 6.89 19.95
N TYR A 44 -7.91 6.62 19.03
CA TYR A 44 -7.47 7.57 17.99
C TYR A 44 -7.74 7.05 16.58
N ARG A 45 -8.79 6.24 16.43
CA ARG A 45 -9.20 5.60 15.18
C ARG A 45 -10.72 5.42 15.13
N GLY A 46 -11.21 4.92 14.00
CA GLY A 46 -12.59 4.55 13.75
C GLY A 46 -13.52 5.74 13.50
N PRO A 47 -14.83 5.48 13.37
CA PRO A 47 -15.80 6.49 12.96
C PRO A 47 -15.83 7.76 13.83
N GLY A 48 -15.58 7.61 15.14
CA GLY A 48 -15.51 8.74 16.07
C GLY A 48 -14.33 9.70 15.82
N HIS A 49 -13.30 9.23 15.10
CA HIS A 49 -12.09 10.00 14.81
C HIS A 49 -12.05 10.56 13.38
N LYS A 50 -13.04 10.25 12.52
CA LYS A 50 -13.06 10.63 11.10
C LYS A 50 -12.79 12.11 10.84
N LYS A 51 -13.52 13.01 11.51
CA LYS A 51 -13.34 14.46 11.32
C LYS A 51 -11.93 14.93 11.69
N CYS A 52 -11.34 14.34 12.73
CA CYS A 52 -9.97 14.64 13.16
C CYS A 52 -8.98 14.14 12.11
N ALA A 53 -9.11 12.87 11.71
CA ALA A 53 -8.27 12.24 10.71
C ALA A 53 -8.29 12.97 9.35
N GLU A 54 -9.47 13.35 8.85
CA GLU A 54 -9.60 14.15 7.61
C GLU A 54 -8.92 15.53 7.73
N THR A 55 -9.03 16.15 8.90
CA THR A 55 -8.38 17.45 9.16
C THR A 55 -6.86 17.30 9.12
N CYS A 56 -6.32 16.22 9.70
CA CYS A 56 -4.90 15.90 9.67
C CYS A 56 -4.42 15.55 8.26
N ALA A 57 -5.18 14.75 7.51
CA ALA A 57 -4.91 14.43 6.12
C ALA A 57 -4.81 15.70 5.25
N LYS A 58 -5.73 16.66 5.43
CA LYS A 58 -5.72 17.96 4.72
C LYS A 58 -4.53 18.84 5.07
N LYS A 59 -3.94 18.67 6.26
CA LYS A 59 -2.70 19.35 6.68
C LYS A 59 -1.43 18.69 6.15
N GLY A 60 -1.54 17.52 5.51
CA GLY A 60 -0.39 16.75 5.03
C GLY A 60 0.29 15.92 6.12
N LEU A 61 -0.42 15.59 7.22
CA LEU A 61 0.11 14.64 8.20
C LEU A 61 0.18 13.23 7.58
N PRO A 62 1.15 12.40 8.00
CA PRO A 62 1.36 11.09 7.40
C PRO A 62 0.17 10.16 7.66
N LEU A 63 -0.33 9.54 6.59
CA LEU A 63 -1.39 8.55 6.66
C LEU A 63 -0.81 7.15 6.58
N GLY A 64 -1.43 6.23 7.30
CA GLY A 64 -1.10 4.81 7.26
C GLY A 64 -2.32 3.94 7.05
N LEU A 65 -2.10 2.69 6.68
CA LEU A 65 -3.12 1.65 6.70
C LEU A 65 -2.84 0.75 7.91
N LEU A 66 -3.77 0.72 8.86
CA LEU A 66 -3.83 -0.30 9.90
C LEU A 66 -4.63 -1.48 9.36
N THR A 67 -3.95 -2.55 8.97
CA THR A 67 -4.58 -3.74 8.42
C THR A 67 -5.33 -4.54 9.49
N ASP A 68 -6.22 -5.42 9.05
CA ASP A 68 -7.01 -6.28 9.95
C ASP A 68 -6.14 -7.19 10.82
N ASP A 69 -4.99 -7.64 10.29
CA ASP A 69 -3.95 -8.40 11.00
C ASP A 69 -2.98 -7.52 11.80
N LYS A 70 -3.34 -6.25 12.02
CA LYS A 70 -2.65 -5.29 12.90
C LYS A 70 -1.27 -4.86 12.42
N GLN A 71 -0.97 -4.97 11.13
CA GLN A 71 0.20 -4.34 10.53
C GLN A 71 -0.10 -2.87 10.23
N VAL A 72 0.94 -2.03 10.31
CA VAL A 72 0.86 -0.62 9.91
C VAL A 72 1.77 -0.40 8.72
N TYR A 73 1.20 0.18 7.66
CA TYR A 73 1.93 0.58 6.47
C TYR A 73 1.82 2.09 6.29
N LEU A 74 2.92 2.77 6.01
CA LEU A 74 2.84 4.14 5.48
C LEU A 74 2.17 4.08 4.10
N ILE A 75 1.22 4.98 3.83
CA ILE A 75 0.63 5.08 2.49
C ILE A 75 1.39 6.14 1.72
N LEU A 76 1.88 5.79 0.53
CA LEU A 76 2.63 6.67 -0.35
C LEU A 76 1.84 6.95 -1.61
N GLU A 77 1.93 8.19 -2.09
CA GLU A 77 1.43 8.57 -3.41
C GLU A 77 2.25 7.90 -4.51
N ASP A 78 1.59 7.42 -5.56
CA ASP A 78 2.23 7.08 -6.82
C ASP A 78 2.54 8.38 -7.58
N HIS A 79 3.82 8.62 -7.89
CA HIS A 79 4.26 9.80 -8.63
C HIS A 79 3.71 9.86 -10.06
N GLU A 80 3.35 8.71 -10.64
CA GLU A 80 2.73 8.64 -11.98
C GLU A 80 1.20 8.86 -11.91
N ASN A 81 0.59 8.68 -10.74
CA ASN A 81 -0.85 8.83 -10.54
C ASN A 81 -1.23 9.19 -9.09
N SER A 82 -1.44 10.49 -8.83
CA SER A 82 -1.79 11.00 -7.50
C SER A 82 -3.26 10.78 -7.08
N LYS A 83 -4.14 10.37 -7.99
CA LYS A 83 -5.59 10.27 -7.72
C LYS A 83 -5.97 9.27 -6.60
N PRO A 84 -5.37 8.07 -6.51
CA PRO A 84 -5.67 7.13 -5.44
C PRO A 84 -5.28 7.70 -4.07
N TYR A 85 -4.12 8.36 -3.97
CA TYR A 85 -3.70 9.01 -2.72
C TYR A 85 -4.62 10.18 -2.31
N ALA A 86 -5.12 10.95 -3.27
CA ALA A 86 -6.16 11.94 -3.00
C ALA A 86 -7.42 11.30 -2.39
N THR A 87 -7.85 10.15 -2.93
CA THR A 87 -8.99 9.38 -2.40
C THR A 87 -8.72 8.83 -0.99
N VAL A 88 -7.49 8.39 -0.70
CA VAL A 88 -7.09 7.99 0.66
C VAL A 88 -7.28 9.12 1.66
N LYS A 89 -6.90 10.37 1.31
CA LYS A 89 -7.09 11.53 2.21
C LYS A 89 -8.57 11.79 2.53
N ASP A 90 -9.45 11.60 1.55
CA ASP A 90 -10.90 11.78 1.71
C ASP A 90 -11.58 10.64 2.47
N LYS A 91 -10.90 9.49 2.59
CA LYS A 91 -11.36 8.28 3.28
C LYS A 91 -10.66 8.04 4.61
N ALA A 92 -10.07 9.07 5.21
CA ALA A 92 -9.42 8.94 6.51
C ALA A 92 -10.40 8.41 7.58
N ALA A 93 -9.92 7.48 8.41
CA ALA A 93 -10.67 6.68 9.38
C ALA A 93 -11.76 5.74 8.80
N GLU A 94 -11.79 5.55 7.48
CA GLU A 94 -12.62 4.51 6.86
C GLU A 94 -11.86 3.19 6.74
N HIS A 95 -12.61 2.09 6.77
CA HIS A 95 -12.12 0.77 6.43
C HIS A 95 -12.24 0.57 4.92
N VAL A 96 -11.13 0.31 4.25
CA VAL A 96 -10.99 0.28 2.79
C VAL A 96 -10.14 -0.91 2.36
N THR A 97 -10.15 -1.20 1.06
CA THR A 97 -9.13 -2.05 0.45
C THR A 97 -8.24 -1.23 -0.49
N LEU A 98 -6.95 -1.19 -0.20
CA LEU A 98 -5.94 -0.55 -1.05
C LEU A 98 -5.33 -1.59 -1.98
N GLU A 99 -5.21 -1.26 -3.26
CA GLU A 99 -4.33 -1.99 -4.17
C GLU A 99 -3.07 -1.17 -4.42
N GLY A 100 -1.92 -1.84 -4.43
CA GLY A 100 -0.66 -1.18 -4.72
C GLY A 100 0.56 -2.07 -4.46
N ASN A 101 1.74 -1.45 -4.54
CA ASN A 101 3.00 -2.15 -4.33
C ASN A 101 3.48 -1.96 -2.89
N LYS A 102 3.73 -3.07 -2.19
CA LYS A 102 4.45 -3.03 -0.91
C LYS A 102 5.92 -2.71 -1.15
N VAL A 103 6.42 -1.70 -0.47
CA VAL A 103 7.84 -1.33 -0.43
C VAL A 103 8.36 -1.39 0.99
N ALA A 104 9.63 -1.75 1.16
CA ALA A 104 10.29 -1.75 2.46
C ALA A 104 11.71 -1.23 2.32
N LEU A 105 12.08 -0.24 3.14
CA LEU A 105 13.41 0.37 3.14
C LEU A 105 13.78 0.82 4.55
N GLY A 106 14.96 0.44 5.02
CA GLY A 106 15.49 0.91 6.30
C GLY A 106 14.63 0.58 7.53
N GLY A 107 13.83 -0.50 7.48
CA GLY A 107 12.90 -0.89 8.54
C GLY A 107 11.52 -0.23 8.47
N LEU A 108 11.29 0.68 7.51
CA LEU A 108 9.96 1.21 7.22
C LEU A 108 9.30 0.38 6.13
N GLN A 109 8.03 0.01 6.33
CA GLN A 109 7.20 -0.60 5.29
C GLN A 109 6.10 0.37 4.86
N ALA A 110 5.82 0.38 3.56
CA ALA A 110 4.84 1.26 2.96
C ALA A 110 4.10 0.59 1.80
N ILE A 111 3.00 1.20 1.38
CA ILE A 111 2.23 0.83 0.18
C ILE A 111 2.22 2.05 -0.73
N VAL A 112 2.74 1.91 -1.95
CA VAL A 112 2.50 2.89 -3.03
C VAL A 112 1.11 2.60 -3.58
N VAL A 113 0.15 3.48 -3.32
CA VAL A 113 -1.27 3.20 -3.61
C VAL A 113 -1.61 3.46 -5.07
N GLU A 114 -2.16 2.43 -5.73
CA GLU A 114 -2.58 2.46 -7.14
C GLU A 114 -4.10 2.52 -7.28
N ALA A 115 -4.86 1.99 -6.30
CA ALA A 115 -6.31 2.10 -6.25
C ALA A 115 -6.86 2.01 -4.81
N VAL A 116 -8.06 2.56 -4.61
CA VAL A 116 -8.85 2.46 -3.37
C VAL A 116 -10.20 1.84 -3.72
N LYS A 117 -10.59 0.79 -2.99
CA LYS A 117 -11.87 0.07 -3.11
C LYS A 117 -12.68 0.21 -1.84
#